data_AF-A0AAD8LXK8-F1
#
_entry.id   AF-A0AAD8LXK8-F1
#
_cell.length_a   1.000
_cell.length_b   1.000
_cell.length_c   1.000
_cell.angle_alpha   90.00
_cell.angle_beta   90.00
_cell.angle_gamma   90.00
#
_symmetry.space_group_name_H-M   'P 1'
#
loop_
_entity.id
_entity.type
_entity.pdbx_description
1 polymer ?
#
loop_
_entity_poly.entity_id
_entity_poly.type
_entity_poly.pdbx_seq_one_letter_code
_entity_poly.pdbx_strand_id
1 'polypeptide(L)'
;MRAGNPGVPSTSEWLNDVLSPGSRIGIDPFLFSSNAVEELKEAITSNSHELVYLYEYNLMDKIWNEARPKPPRNPIRVHDLKYAGVDVSTKLSNLRSELTSAGSSAIVISMLDEIAWLLNLVDF
;
A
#
# COMPACT_ATOMS: atom_id res chain seq x y z
N MET A 1 6.93 17.81 8.09
CA MET A 1 7.00 18.92 7.14
C MET A 1 5.58 19.35 6.79
N ARG A 2 5.31 20.64 6.56
CA ARG A 2 3.96 21.12 6.17
C ARG A 2 3.81 21.01 4.65
N ALA A 3 3.61 19.78 4.16
CA ALA A 3 3.52 19.50 2.72
C ALA A 3 2.46 20.38 2.05
N GLY A 4 2.75 20.86 0.83
CA GLY A 4 1.87 21.74 0.05
C GLY A 4 2.04 23.24 0.29
N ASN A 5 2.79 23.65 1.31
CA ASN A 5 3.09 25.06 1.53
C ASN A 5 4.27 25.54 0.65
N PRO A 6 4.24 26.79 0.15
CA PRO A 6 5.38 27.38 -0.56
C PRO A 6 6.67 27.30 0.26
N GLY A 7 7.76 26.88 -0.38
CA GLY A 7 9.08 26.77 0.23
C GLY A 7 9.29 25.55 1.15
N VAL A 8 8.29 24.68 1.31
CA VAL A 8 8.48 23.39 2.00
C VAL A 8 8.92 22.35 0.96
N PRO A 9 10.13 21.77 1.08
CA PRO A 9 10.57 20.75 0.15
C PRO A 9 9.74 19.47 0.30
N SER A 10 9.64 18.74 -0.79
CA SER A 10 9.23 17.35 -0.79
C SER A 10 10.19 16.49 0.02
N THR A 11 9.77 15.27 0.37
CA THR A 11 10.62 14.33 1.12
C THR A 11 11.90 13.99 0.37
N SER A 12 11.82 13.79 -0.95
CA SER A 12 12.99 13.44 -1.78
C SER A 12 13.97 14.61 -1.92
N GLU A 13 13.48 15.84 -2.12
CA GLU A 13 14.32 17.05 -2.13
C GLU A 13 15.07 17.21 -0.81
N TRP A 14 14.37 17.03 0.31
CA TRP A 14 14.98 17.13 1.64
C TRP A 14 16.02 16.03 1.90
N LEU A 15 15.75 14.78 1.46
CA LEU A 15 16.72 13.69 1.57
C LEU A 15 18.00 14.00 0.79
N ASN A 16 17.87 14.51 -0.44
CA ASN A 16 19.00 14.89 -1.28
C ASN A 16 19.82 16.02 -0.67
N ASP A 17 19.18 17.00 -0.02
CA ASP A 17 19.87 18.15 0.59
C ASP A 17 20.64 17.76 1.87
N VAL A 18 20.08 16.85 2.67
CA VAL A 18 20.60 16.55 4.02
C VAL A 18 21.56 15.35 4.04
N LEU A 19 21.39 14.38 3.15
CA LEU A 19 22.21 13.16 3.15
C LEU A 19 23.53 13.35 2.42
N SER A 20 24.57 12.70 2.93
CA SER A 20 25.84 12.62 2.20
C SER A 20 25.68 11.82 0.90
N PRO A 21 26.34 12.19 -0.20
CA PRO A 21 26.28 11.44 -1.46
C PRO A 21 26.57 9.95 -1.25
N GLY A 22 25.84 9.07 -1.94
CA GLY A 22 26.01 7.62 -1.76
C GLY A 22 25.29 7.00 -0.55
N SER A 23 24.55 7.80 0.24
CA SER A 23 23.77 7.28 1.38
C SER A 23 22.70 6.25 0.95
N ARG A 24 22.37 5.35 1.88
CA ARG A 24 21.36 4.30 1.70
C ARG A 24 20.08 4.66 2.47
N ILE A 25 18.94 4.62 1.79
CA ILE A 25 17.63 4.98 2.34
C ILE A 25 16.80 3.71 2.44
N GLY A 26 16.49 3.28 3.66
CA GLY A 26 15.69 2.09 3.92
C GLY A 26 14.19 2.37 3.95
N ILE A 27 13.39 1.53 3.29
CA ILE A 27 11.93 1.58 3.36
C ILE A 27 11.34 0.20 3.69
N ASP A 28 10.17 0.20 4.35
CA ASP A 28 9.33 -0.99 4.43
C ASP A 28 8.49 -1.08 3.14
N PRO A 29 8.74 -2.08 2.26
CA PRO A 29 8.08 -2.16 0.95
C PRO A 29 6.58 -2.40 1.04
N PHE A 30 6.05 -2.85 2.19
CA PHE A 30 4.60 -3.08 2.36
C PHE A 30 3.82 -1.81 2.73
N LEU A 31 4.52 -0.71 3.02
CA LEU A 31 3.91 0.56 3.42
C LEU A 31 3.95 1.63 2.32
N PHE A 32 4.48 1.29 1.14
CA PHE A 32 4.58 2.19 0.00
C PHE A 32 3.87 1.60 -1.22
N SER A 33 3.28 2.46 -2.04
CA SER A 33 2.80 2.05 -3.36
C SER A 33 3.99 1.88 -4.31
N SER A 34 3.83 1.02 -5.32
CA SER A 34 4.85 0.84 -6.37
C SER A 34 5.25 2.15 -7.03
N ASN A 35 4.28 3.02 -7.33
CA ASN A 35 4.53 4.30 -7.98
C ASN A 35 5.35 5.23 -7.07
N ALA A 36 5.00 5.33 -5.79
CA ALA A 36 5.74 6.16 -4.84
C ALA A 36 7.19 5.68 -4.66
N VAL A 37 7.42 4.36 -4.71
CA VAL A 37 8.77 3.78 -4.67
C VAL A 37 9.58 4.17 -5.89
N GLU A 38 9.03 4.02 -7.10
CA GLU A 38 9.75 4.37 -8.33
C GLU A 38 10.03 5.88 -8.39
N GLU A 39 9.05 6.73 -8.06
CA GLU A 39 9.24 8.19 -7.98
C GLU A 39 10.35 8.57 -6.99
N LEU A 40 10.36 7.96 -5.80
CA LEU A 40 11.39 8.21 -4.79
C LEU A 40 12.76 7.76 -5.30
N LYS A 41 12.86 6.56 -5.87
CA LYS A 41 14.09 5.97 -6.39
C LYS A 41 14.71 6.86 -7.49
N GLU A 42 13.90 7.33 -8.42
CA GLU A 42 14.34 8.26 -9.47
C GLU A 42 14.85 9.57 -8.86
N ALA A 43 14.09 10.16 -7.93
CA ALA A 43 14.42 11.45 -7.34
C ALA A 43 15.75 11.44 -6.56
N ILE A 44 16.06 10.35 -5.85
CA ILE A 44 17.28 10.26 -5.01
C ILE A 44 18.53 9.84 -5.81
N THR A 45 18.37 9.34 -7.04
CA THR A 45 19.48 8.90 -7.88
C THR A 45 20.40 10.06 -8.26
N SER A 46 19.88 11.29 -8.27
CA SER A 46 20.64 12.52 -8.56
C SER A 46 21.88 12.71 -7.67
N ASN A 47 21.81 12.27 -6.41
CA ASN A 47 22.93 12.31 -5.45
C ASN A 47 23.57 10.93 -5.20
N SER A 48 23.37 10.00 -6.14
CA SER A 48 23.87 8.62 -6.08
C SER A 48 23.39 7.85 -4.83
N HIS A 49 22.24 8.21 -4.26
CA HIS A 49 21.68 7.48 -3.13
C HIS A 49 21.08 6.14 -3.57
N GLU A 50 21.07 5.16 -2.67
CA GLU A 50 20.52 3.84 -2.91
C GLU A 50 19.22 3.66 -2.11
N LEU A 51 18.13 3.26 -2.78
CA LEU A 51 16.91 2.82 -2.09
C LEU A 51 17.04 1.34 -1.70
N VAL A 52 16.83 1.03 -0.42
CA VAL A 52 16.97 -0.32 0.15
C VAL A 52 15.63 -0.80 0.70
N TYR A 53 15.18 -1.95 0.21
CA TYR A 53 13.95 -2.58 0.68
C TYR A 53 14.21 -3.47 1.89
N LEU A 54 13.48 -3.21 2.98
CA LEU A 54 13.57 -3.99 4.22
C LEU A 54 12.44 -5.04 4.28
N TYR A 55 12.58 -6.13 3.53
CA TYR A 55 11.54 -7.16 3.42
C TYR A 55 11.34 -8.00 4.67
N GLU A 56 12.40 -8.26 5.43
CA GLU A 56 12.38 -9.25 6.52
C GLU A 56 11.72 -8.73 7.79
N TYR A 57 11.81 -7.43 8.05
CA TYR A 57 11.32 -6.84 9.29
C TYR A 57 11.10 -5.33 9.14
N ASN A 58 9.98 -4.85 9.70
CA ASN A 58 9.83 -3.44 10.00
C ASN A 58 10.71 -3.08 11.21
N LEU A 59 11.55 -2.04 11.06
CA LEU A 59 12.47 -1.62 12.12
C LEU A 59 11.75 -1.16 13.40
N MET A 60 10.55 -0.60 13.27
CA MET A 60 9.73 -0.21 14.43
C MET A 60 9.24 -1.43 15.21
N ASP A 61 8.87 -2.50 14.52
CA ASP A 61 8.39 -3.72 15.18
C ASP A 61 9.47 -4.35 16.07
N LYS A 62 10.75 -4.23 15.66
CA LYS A 62 11.90 -4.71 16.46
C LYS A 62 12.10 -3.96 17.77
N ILE A 63 11.73 -2.67 17.83
CA ILE A 63 11.88 -1.87 19.05
C ILE A 63 10.60 -1.82 19.89
N TRP A 64 9.43 -1.99 19.26
CA TRP A 64 8.14 -1.98 19.93
C TRP A 64 7.93 -3.25 20.78
N ASN A 65 8.51 -4.39 20.35
CA ASN A 65 8.52 -5.65 21.10
C ASN A 65 7.11 -6.04 21.58
N GLU A 66 6.98 -6.43 22.86
CA GLU A 66 5.73 -6.91 23.46
C GLU A 66 4.67 -5.81 23.67
N ALA A 67 5.06 -4.53 23.60
CA ALA A 67 4.13 -3.42 23.76
C ALA A 67 3.29 -3.15 22.51
N ARG A 68 3.59 -3.81 21.37
CA ARG A 68 2.78 -3.70 20.15
C ARG A 68 1.45 -4.43 20.35
N PRO A 69 0.30 -3.75 20.20
CA PRO A 69 -1.00 -4.41 20.26
C PRO A 69 -1.12 -5.51 19.21
N LYS A 70 -1.82 -6.59 19.55
CA LYS A 70 -2.12 -7.64 18.57
C LYS A 70 -3.04 -7.09 17.47
N PRO A 71 -2.89 -7.54 16.22
CA PRO A 71 -3.86 -7.24 15.18
C PRO A 71 -5.28 -7.62 15.62
N PRO A 72 -6.32 -6.86 15.22
CA PRO A 72 -7.70 -7.21 15.52
C PRO A 72 -8.05 -8.58 14.93
N ARG A 73 -8.82 -9.37 15.68
CA ARG A 73 -9.25 -10.73 15.29
C ARG A 73 -10.76 -10.89 15.37
N ASN A 74 -11.48 -9.81 15.12
CA ASN A 74 -12.95 -9.81 15.14
C ASN A 74 -13.48 -10.76 14.05
N PRO A 75 -14.61 -11.45 14.30
CA PRO A 75 -15.23 -12.28 13.29
C PRO A 75 -15.72 -11.43 12.11
N ILE A 76 -15.72 -12.03 10.92
CA ILE A 76 -16.37 -11.46 9.73
C ILE A 76 -17.74 -12.09 9.54
N ARG A 77 -18.66 -11.36 8.90
CA ARG A 77 -19.99 -11.88 8.54
C ARG A 77 -20.31 -11.58 7.08
N VAL A 78 -21.23 -12.38 6.53
CA VAL A 78 -21.77 -12.14 5.19
C VAL A 78 -22.67 -10.91 5.23
N HIS A 79 -22.48 -10.02 4.25
CA HIS A 79 -23.35 -8.88 4.01
C HIS A 79 -24.59 -9.37 3.25
N ASP A 80 -25.74 -9.37 3.92
CA ASP A 80 -27.00 -9.85 3.32
C ASP A 80 -27.29 -9.20 1.96
N LEU A 81 -27.81 -10.01 1.03
CA LEU A 81 -28.11 -9.59 -0.34
C LEU A 81 -29.05 -8.38 -0.41
N LYS A 82 -30.02 -8.26 0.52
CA LYS A 82 -30.94 -7.11 0.62
C LYS A 82 -30.23 -5.76 0.79
N TYR A 83 -29.01 -5.77 1.33
CA TYR A 83 -28.19 -4.57 1.51
C TYR A 83 -27.09 -4.48 0.46
N ALA A 84 -26.47 -5.61 0.09
CA ALA A 84 -25.42 -5.65 -0.91
C ALA A 84 -25.90 -5.35 -2.35
N GLY A 85 -27.18 -5.60 -2.64
CA GLY A 85 -27.84 -5.34 -3.92
C GLY A 85 -27.45 -6.29 -5.07
N VAL A 86 -26.24 -6.87 -5.03
CA VAL A 86 -25.71 -7.80 -6.03
C VAL A 86 -24.97 -8.93 -5.33
N ASP A 87 -25.19 -10.17 -5.78
CA ASP A 87 -24.52 -11.34 -5.24
C ASP A 87 -23.07 -11.47 -5.74
N VAL A 88 -22.26 -12.23 -5.00
CA VAL A 88 -20.83 -12.41 -5.27
C VAL A 88 -20.56 -13.02 -6.64
N SER A 89 -21.40 -13.97 -7.09
CA SER A 89 -21.19 -14.65 -8.36
C SER A 89 -21.35 -13.70 -9.55
N THR A 90 -22.36 -12.83 -9.48
CA THR A 90 -22.58 -11.76 -10.47
C THR A 90 -21.41 -10.78 -10.47
N LYS A 91 -20.93 -10.32 -9.30
CA LYS A 91 -19.77 -9.42 -9.20
C LYS A 91 -18.50 -10.02 -9.82
N LEU A 92 -18.20 -11.28 -9.51
CA LEU A 92 -17.05 -11.99 -10.08
C LEU A 92 -17.17 -12.22 -11.58
N SER A 93 -18.37 -12.51 -12.08
CA SER A 93 -18.63 -12.64 -13.51
C SER A 93 -18.34 -11.33 -14.24
N ASN A 94 -18.86 -10.22 -13.73
CA ASN A 94 -18.63 -8.89 -14.30
C ASN A 94 -17.14 -8.52 -14.27
N LEU A 95 -16.46 -8.74 -13.13
CA LEU A 95 -15.02 -8.49 -13.01
C LEU A 95 -14.21 -9.27 -14.05
N ARG A 96 -14.50 -10.56 -14.26
CA ARG A 96 -13.80 -11.39 -15.25
C ARG A 96 -14.06 -10.92 -16.70
N SER A 97 -15.27 -10.44 -16.97
CA SER A 97 -15.61 -9.84 -18.27
C SER A 97 -14.77 -8.59 -18.52
N GLU A 98 -14.67 -7.69 -17.54
CA GLU A 98 -13.83 -6.49 -17.62
C GLU A 98 -12.34 -6.82 -17.79
N LEU A 99 -11.82 -7.81 -17.05
CA LEU A 99 -10.43 -8.28 -17.21
C LEU A 99 -10.16 -8.78 -18.63
N THR A 100 -11.09 -9.55 -19.19
CA THR A 100 -10.99 -10.05 -20.57
C THR A 100 -10.99 -8.90 -21.58
N SER A 101 -11.89 -7.93 -21.42
CA SER A 101 -11.96 -6.73 -22.27
C SER A 101 -10.69 -5.88 -22.19
N ALA A 102 -10.05 -5.83 -21.02
CA ALA A 102 -8.78 -5.13 -20.79
C ALA A 102 -7.53 -5.94 -21.23
N GLY A 103 -7.69 -7.15 -21.79
CA GLY A 103 -6.57 -8.01 -22.16
C GLY A 103 -5.74 -8.51 -20.97
N SER A 104 -6.32 -8.50 -19.76
CA SER A 104 -5.65 -8.85 -18.52
C SER A 104 -6.05 -10.26 -18.06
N SER A 105 -5.07 -11.08 -17.71
CA SER A 105 -5.32 -12.45 -17.23
C SER A 105 -5.66 -12.52 -15.73
N ALA A 106 -5.29 -11.50 -14.97
CA ALA A 106 -5.45 -11.47 -13.51
C ALA A 106 -5.47 -10.03 -12.99
N ILE A 107 -5.93 -9.89 -11.74
CA ILE A 107 -5.88 -8.66 -10.95
C ILE A 107 -5.47 -9.00 -9.51
N VAL A 108 -4.71 -8.11 -8.89
CA VAL A 108 -4.38 -8.16 -7.47
C VAL A 108 -5.14 -7.03 -6.78
N ILE A 109 -5.97 -7.37 -5.80
CA ILE A 109 -6.74 -6.41 -5.01
C ILE A 109 -6.12 -6.36 -3.61
N SER A 110 -5.62 -5.20 -3.22
CA SER A 110 -5.00 -4.96 -1.91
C SER A 110 -5.84 -4.09 -0.98
N MET A 111 -6.79 -3.34 -1.53
CA MET A 111 -7.73 -2.49 -0.78
C MET A 111 -8.75 -3.37 -0.04
N LEU A 112 -8.82 -3.22 1.29
CA LEU A 112 -9.65 -4.07 2.15
C LEU A 112 -11.15 -3.91 1.87
N ASP A 113 -11.58 -2.70 1.55
CA ASP A 113 -12.95 -2.36 1.19
C ASP A 113 -13.35 -2.96 -0.17
N GLU A 114 -12.45 -2.99 -1.16
CA GLU A 114 -12.70 -3.67 -2.44
C GLU A 114 -12.86 -5.18 -2.25
N ILE A 115 -12.01 -5.81 -1.43
CA ILE A 115 -12.13 -7.23 -1.07
C ILE A 115 -13.48 -7.50 -0.38
N ALA A 116 -13.82 -6.68 0.62
CA ALA A 116 -15.06 -6.79 1.37
C ALA A 116 -16.29 -6.64 0.47
N TRP A 117 -16.28 -5.66 -0.43
CA TRP A 117 -17.37 -5.43 -1.39
C TRP A 117 -17.49 -6.57 -2.39
N LEU A 118 -16.38 -7.05 -2.97
CA LEU A 118 -16.40 -8.09 -3.99
C LEU A 118 -16.97 -9.41 -3.44
N LEU A 119 -16.68 -9.71 -2.17
CA LEU A 119 -17.04 -10.95 -1.51
C LEU A 119 -18.30 -10.85 -0.61
N ASN A 120 -18.97 -9.69 -0.58
CA ASN A 120 -20.08 -9.42 0.33
C ASN A 120 -19.73 -9.75 1.80
N LEU A 121 -18.65 -9.18 2.29
CA LEU A 121 -18.18 -9.33 3.67
C LEU A 121 -18.22 -7.98 4.39
N VAL A 122 -18.49 -8.02 5.70
CA VAL A 122 -18.38 -6.88 6.61
C VAL A 122 -17.89 -7.35 7.97
N ASP A 123 -17.24 -6.44 8.70
CA ASP A 123 -16.93 -6.60 10.11
C ASP A 123 -18.18 -6.35 10.99
N PHE A 124 -18.02 -6.66 12.27
CA PHE A 124 -19.02 -6.40 13.31
C PHE A 124 -18.95 -4.96 13.81
#